data_AF-A0ABD4Y9K7-F1
#
_entry.id   AF-A0ABD4Y9K7-F1
#
_cell.length_a   1.000
_cell.length_b   1.000
_cell.length_c   1.000
_cell.angle_alpha   90.00
_cell.angle_beta   90.00
_cell.angle_gamma   90.00
#
_symmetry.space_group_name_H-M   'P 1'
#
loop_
_entity.id
_entity.type
_entity.pdbx_description
1 polymer ?
#
loop_
_entity_poly.entity_id
_entity_poly.type
_entity_poly.pdbx_seq_one_letter_code
_entity_poly.pdbx_strand_id
1 'polypeptide(L)'
;MEREPVEAQQGAPQRDEGGWLPLEQYGALGDGRSVALIGLDGSIDWWCVPHMDSPPLFDKLLAPETGGFFSITPSEPFVAERRYLADSNVLETIFITSQGRARLTESLNSGPAGRLPWAELARRIECVEGAVDFELAIDFGTQADTVSPYVAPNDNACVFHAGRILGMFLHGKRPANTPF
;
A
#
# COMPACT_ATOMS: atom_id res chain seq x y z
N MET A 1 -11.54 -16.00 -26.32
CA MET A 1 -10.45 -16.72 -25.64
C MET A 1 -10.67 -16.45 -24.15
N GLU A 2 -11.27 -17.40 -23.44
CA GLU A 2 -11.35 -17.33 -21.97
C GLU A 2 -9.91 -17.33 -21.46
N ARG A 3 -9.52 -16.30 -20.70
CA ARG A 3 -8.25 -16.32 -19.99
C ARG A 3 -8.45 -17.22 -18.79
N GLU A 4 -7.58 -18.20 -18.61
CA GLU A 4 -7.48 -18.94 -17.35
C GLU A 4 -7.37 -17.93 -16.20
N PRO A 5 -8.04 -18.17 -15.05
CA PRO A 5 -7.90 -17.32 -13.89
C PRO A 5 -6.40 -17.19 -13.55
N VAL A 6 -5.92 -15.97 -13.35
CA VAL A 6 -4.58 -15.78 -12.78
C VAL A 6 -4.62 -16.40 -11.39
N GLU A 7 -3.79 -17.41 -11.18
CA GLU A 7 -3.71 -18.13 -9.91
C GLU A 7 -3.42 -17.13 -8.78
N ALA A 8 -4.21 -17.20 -7.70
CA ALA A 8 -4.01 -16.32 -6.57
C ALA A 8 -2.68 -16.66 -5.91
N GLN A 9 -1.84 -15.65 -5.70
CA GLN A 9 -0.63 -15.84 -4.93
C GLN A 9 -0.99 -16.02 -3.46
N GLN A 10 -0.37 -16.99 -2.78
CA GLN A 10 -0.63 -17.25 -1.37
C GLN A 10 0.66 -17.51 -0.60
N GLY A 11 0.69 -17.11 0.68
CA GLY A 11 1.79 -17.44 1.57
C GLY A 11 1.83 -16.59 2.83
N ALA A 12 2.67 -17.00 3.80
CA ALA A 12 3.11 -16.13 4.87
C ALA A 12 4.29 -15.30 4.35
N PRO A 13 4.13 -13.99 4.09
CA PRO A 13 5.24 -13.20 3.58
C PRO A 13 6.31 -13.09 4.65
N GLN A 14 7.55 -13.42 4.28
CA GLN A 14 8.69 -13.37 5.16
C GLN A 14 9.83 -12.66 4.42
N ARG A 15 10.31 -11.57 5.03
CA ARG A 15 11.54 -10.91 4.59
C ARG A 15 12.73 -11.74 5.03
N ASP A 16 13.77 -11.78 4.20
CA ASP A 16 15.03 -12.44 4.54
C ASP A 16 15.81 -11.69 5.63
N GLU A 17 16.99 -12.20 6.00
CA GLU A 17 17.86 -11.59 7.02
C GLU A 17 18.30 -10.16 6.67
N GLY A 18 18.22 -9.78 5.39
CA GLY A 18 18.55 -8.44 4.91
C GLY A 18 17.33 -7.54 4.73
N GLY A 19 16.12 -8.00 5.07
CA GLY A 19 14.90 -7.19 4.99
C GLY A 19 14.21 -7.20 3.62
N TRP A 20 14.64 -8.04 2.67
CA TRP A 20 14.02 -8.15 1.36
C TRP A 20 12.92 -9.22 1.31
N LEU A 21 11.81 -8.90 0.64
CA LEU A 21 10.87 -9.93 0.20
C LEU A 21 11.37 -10.58 -1.11
N PRO A 22 11.07 -11.88 -1.32
CA PRO A 22 11.26 -12.51 -2.63
C PRO A 22 10.53 -11.73 -3.74
N LEU A 23 11.13 -11.61 -4.92
CA LEU A 23 10.59 -10.77 -5.99
C LEU A 23 9.20 -11.20 -6.43
N GLU A 24 8.93 -12.50 -6.45
CA GLU A 24 7.63 -13.07 -6.76
C GLU A 24 6.54 -12.63 -5.78
N GLN A 25 6.90 -12.19 -4.57
CA GLN A 25 5.97 -11.66 -3.58
C GLN A 25 5.61 -10.19 -3.79
N TYR A 26 6.06 -9.56 -4.87
CA TYR A 26 5.61 -8.22 -5.27
C TYR A 26 4.53 -8.25 -6.36
N GLY A 27 3.49 -7.45 -6.17
CA GLY A 27 2.49 -7.12 -7.18
C GLY A 27 2.81 -5.73 -7.73
N ALA A 28 2.55 -5.52 -9.02
CA ALA A 28 2.77 -4.25 -9.69
C ALA A 28 1.45 -3.50 -9.90
N LEU A 29 1.39 -2.22 -9.52
CA LEU A 29 0.30 -1.32 -9.89
C LEU A 29 0.86 -0.20 -10.76
N GLY A 30 0.37 -0.05 -11.99
CA GLY A 30 0.76 1.05 -12.89
C GLY A 30 -0.42 1.92 -13.34
N ASP A 31 -0.17 3.21 -13.57
CA ASP A 31 -1.12 4.16 -14.18
C ASP A 31 -0.72 4.56 -15.62
N GLY A 32 0.30 3.90 -16.17
CA GLY A 32 0.91 4.24 -17.46
C GLY A 32 1.86 5.45 -17.40
N ARG A 33 2.13 6.03 -16.23
CA ARG A 33 3.25 6.98 -16.00
C ARG A 33 4.33 6.39 -15.12
N SER A 34 3.93 5.60 -14.14
CA SER A 34 4.82 4.92 -13.22
C SER A 34 4.25 3.58 -12.76
N VAL A 35 5.02 2.86 -11.96
CA VAL A 35 4.69 1.57 -11.37
C VAL A 35 5.09 1.59 -9.90
N ALA A 36 4.15 1.21 -9.03
CA ALA A 36 4.40 0.89 -7.64
C ALA A 36 4.58 -0.63 -7.49
N LEU A 37 5.50 -1.07 -6.63
CA LEU A 37 5.68 -2.48 -6.26
C LEU A 37 5.23 -2.70 -4.82
N ILE A 38 4.27 -3.59 -4.66
CA ILE A 38 3.54 -3.85 -3.42
C ILE A 38 3.86 -5.26 -2.95
N GLY A 39 4.47 -5.39 -1.79
CA GLY A 39 4.75 -6.64 -1.12
C GLY A 39 3.48 -7.36 -0.67
N LEU A 40 3.54 -8.68 -0.62
CA LEU A 40 2.46 -9.52 -0.09
C LEU A 40 2.22 -9.28 1.42
N ASP A 41 3.16 -8.62 2.10
CA ASP A 41 3.05 -8.14 3.48
C ASP A 41 2.30 -6.80 3.64
N GLY A 42 1.83 -6.22 2.53
CA GLY A 42 1.13 -4.94 2.53
C GLY A 42 2.05 -3.71 2.53
N SER A 43 3.35 -3.87 2.27
CA SER A 43 4.27 -2.74 2.10
C SER A 43 4.37 -2.29 0.63
N ILE A 44 4.41 -0.99 0.38
CA ILE A 44 4.86 -0.45 -0.91
C ILE A 44 6.33 -0.10 -0.75
N ASP A 45 7.19 -0.89 -1.38
CA ASP A 45 8.65 -0.78 -1.22
C ASP A 45 9.33 -0.03 -2.37
N TRP A 46 8.60 0.18 -3.47
CA TRP A 46 9.09 0.94 -4.62
C TRP A 46 7.98 1.74 -5.25
N TRP A 47 8.20 3.05 -5.45
CA TRP A 47 7.35 3.85 -6.32
C TRP A 47 8.03 5.16 -6.72
N CYS A 48 8.32 5.32 -8.01
CA CYS A 48 8.70 6.63 -8.57
C CYS A 48 7.44 7.45 -8.88
N VAL A 49 7.35 8.70 -8.47
CA VAL A 49 6.16 9.53 -8.72
C VAL A 49 6.58 10.99 -8.96
N PRO A 50 6.04 11.68 -9.97
CA PRO A 50 4.91 11.30 -10.82
C PRO A 50 5.25 10.43 -12.06
N HIS A 51 6.53 10.24 -12.38
CA HIS A 51 6.96 9.50 -13.57
C HIS A 51 7.93 8.38 -13.22
N MET A 52 8.04 7.38 -14.08
CA MET A 52 8.94 6.23 -13.92
C MET A 52 10.42 6.62 -13.79
N ASP A 53 10.82 7.77 -14.36
CA ASP A 53 12.16 8.34 -14.29
C ASP A 53 12.33 9.40 -13.18
N SER A 54 11.29 9.65 -12.38
CA SER A 54 11.39 10.49 -11.18
C SER A 54 12.20 9.77 -10.10
N PRO A 55 12.85 10.51 -9.18
CA PRO A 55 13.38 9.91 -7.97
C PRO A 55 12.31 9.08 -7.25
N PRO A 56 12.67 7.92 -6.68
CA PRO A 56 11.72 7.07 -5.96
C PRO A 56 11.20 7.80 -4.72
N LEU A 57 9.88 7.81 -4.54
CA LEU A 57 9.25 8.22 -3.29
C LEU A 57 9.41 7.14 -2.22
N PHE A 58 9.38 5.88 -2.64
CA PHE A 58 9.69 4.71 -1.84
C PHE A 58 10.79 3.92 -2.53
N ASP A 59 11.83 3.56 -1.80
CA ASP A 59 13.05 2.91 -2.29
C ASP A 59 13.54 1.77 -1.37
N LYS A 60 12.71 1.31 -0.43
CA LYS A 60 12.98 0.16 0.44
C LYS A 60 13.37 -1.11 -0.32
N LEU A 61 12.87 -1.28 -1.55
CA LEU A 61 13.24 -2.41 -2.41
C LEU A 61 14.76 -2.48 -2.67
N LEU A 62 15.44 -1.32 -2.78
CA LEU A 62 16.89 -1.24 -3.00
C LEU A 62 17.67 -0.99 -1.70
N ALA A 63 17.04 -0.35 -0.72
CA ALA A 63 17.62 -0.01 0.56
C ALA A 63 16.70 -0.47 1.70
N PRO A 64 16.67 -1.75 2.07
CA PRO A 64 15.67 -2.31 3.00
C PRO A 64 15.68 -1.67 4.40
N GLU A 65 16.84 -1.21 4.85
CA GLU A 65 17.04 -0.63 6.18
C GLU A 65 16.80 0.88 6.24
N THR A 66 17.00 1.60 5.14
CA THR A 66 16.99 3.08 5.12
C THR A 66 16.06 3.69 4.09
N GLY A 67 15.50 2.87 3.20
CA GLY A 67 14.63 3.30 2.12
C GLY A 67 13.20 3.53 2.61
N GLY A 68 12.56 4.52 1.99
CA GLY A 68 11.16 4.86 2.24
C GLY A 68 10.21 3.74 1.81
N PHE A 69 9.09 3.66 2.50
CA PHE A 69 8.01 2.71 2.26
C PHE A 69 6.65 3.25 2.74
N PHE A 70 5.58 2.59 2.32
CA PHE A 70 4.26 2.77 2.92
C PHE A 70 3.63 1.41 3.21
N SER A 71 3.55 1.03 4.49
CA SER A 71 2.99 -0.25 4.92
C SER A 71 1.63 -0.14 5.58
N ILE A 72 0.80 -1.13 5.27
CA ILE A 72 -0.45 -1.46 5.95
C ILE A 72 -0.36 -2.96 6.23
N THR A 73 0.02 -3.32 7.45
CA THR A 73 0.38 -4.72 7.77
C THR A 73 -0.33 -5.16 9.05
N PRO A 74 -0.94 -6.36 9.09
CA PRO A 74 -1.50 -6.90 10.33
C PRO A 74 -0.45 -6.95 11.44
N SER A 75 -0.83 -6.58 12.66
CA SER A 75 0.08 -6.53 13.83
C SER A 75 0.36 -7.91 14.44
N GLU A 76 -0.30 -8.97 13.97
CA GLU A 76 -0.14 -10.36 14.40
C GLU A 76 0.27 -11.26 13.21
N PRO A 77 0.81 -12.48 13.44
CA PRO A 77 1.14 -13.39 12.36
C PRO A 77 -0.04 -13.68 11.44
N PHE A 78 0.21 -13.70 10.13
CA PHE A 78 -0.83 -13.86 9.12
C PHE A 78 -0.34 -14.68 7.93
N VAL A 79 -1.30 -15.21 7.17
CA VAL A 79 -1.09 -15.60 5.76
C VAL A 79 -1.85 -14.63 4.87
N ALA A 80 -1.35 -14.42 3.66
CA ALA A 80 -1.94 -13.53 2.69
C ALA A 80 -2.31 -14.30 1.43
N GLU A 81 -3.49 -13.98 0.88
CA GLU A 81 -3.94 -14.41 -0.44
C GLU A 81 -4.07 -13.16 -1.32
N ARG A 82 -3.55 -13.18 -2.54
CA ARG A 82 -3.52 -12.02 -3.42
C ARG A 82 -3.93 -12.34 -4.83
N ARG A 83 -4.70 -11.42 -5.43
CA ARG A 83 -5.09 -11.48 -6.84
C ARG A 83 -5.33 -10.08 -7.40
N TYR A 84 -5.28 -9.97 -8.72
CA TYR A 84 -5.88 -8.83 -9.41
C TYR A 84 -7.38 -9.09 -9.59
N LEU A 85 -8.21 -8.07 -9.39
CA LEU A 85 -9.63 -8.16 -9.71
C LEU A 85 -9.81 -8.27 -11.24
N ALA A 86 -10.76 -9.10 -11.66
CA ALA A 86 -11.01 -9.39 -13.06
C ALA A 86 -11.20 -8.11 -13.89
N ASP A 87 -10.61 -8.11 -15.09
CA ASP A 87 -10.69 -7.00 -16.06
C ASP A 87 -10.25 -5.63 -15.50
N SER A 88 -9.32 -5.63 -14.53
CA SER A 88 -8.83 -4.41 -13.88
C SER A 88 -7.34 -4.49 -13.53
N ASN A 89 -6.75 -3.32 -13.24
CA ASN A 89 -5.45 -3.20 -12.56
C ASN A 89 -5.66 -2.83 -11.07
N VAL A 90 -6.58 -3.53 -10.40
CA VAL A 90 -6.84 -3.37 -8.96
C VAL A 90 -6.31 -4.60 -8.24
N LEU A 91 -5.45 -4.38 -7.26
CA LEU A 91 -4.84 -5.45 -6.47
C LEU A 91 -5.67 -5.68 -5.20
N GLU A 92 -6.04 -6.92 -4.94
CA GLU A 92 -6.73 -7.35 -3.72
C GLU A 92 -5.82 -8.31 -2.95
N THR A 93 -5.52 -7.97 -1.70
CA THR A 93 -4.81 -8.83 -0.75
C THR A 93 -5.73 -9.12 0.44
N ILE A 94 -5.97 -10.39 0.75
CA ILE A 94 -6.69 -10.84 1.94
C ILE A 94 -5.68 -11.30 2.96
N PHE A 95 -5.61 -10.60 4.09
CA PHE A 95 -4.87 -11.01 5.27
C PHE A 95 -5.75 -11.92 6.13
N ILE A 96 -5.20 -13.04 6.56
CA ILE A 96 -5.87 -14.04 7.39
C ILE A 96 -5.04 -14.22 8.65
N THR A 97 -5.60 -13.84 9.78
CA THR A 97 -4.95 -13.92 11.10
C THR A 97 -5.66 -14.93 12.00
N SER A 98 -5.22 -15.04 13.25
CA SER A 98 -5.89 -15.87 14.26
C SER A 98 -7.25 -15.28 14.71
N GLN A 99 -7.42 -13.96 14.57
CA GLN A 99 -8.58 -13.21 15.07
C GLN A 99 -9.59 -12.83 13.98
N GLY A 100 -9.18 -12.82 12.70
CA GLY A 100 -10.06 -12.41 11.62
C GLY A 100 -9.44 -12.41 10.23
N ARG A 101 -10.21 -11.85 9.29
CA ARG A 101 -9.81 -11.65 7.90
C ARG A 101 -10.04 -10.21 7.51
N ALA A 102 -9.06 -9.61 6.84
CA ALA A 102 -9.16 -8.25 6.33
C ALA A 102 -8.73 -8.20 4.87
N ARG A 103 -9.44 -7.39 4.08
CA ARG A 103 -9.16 -7.13 2.67
C ARG A 103 -8.48 -5.78 2.55
N LEU A 104 -7.33 -5.76 1.89
CA LEU A 104 -6.67 -4.57 1.38
C LEU A 104 -6.88 -4.51 -0.14
N THR A 105 -7.51 -3.45 -0.62
CA THR A 105 -7.73 -3.17 -2.05
C THR A 105 -6.95 -1.94 -2.46
N GLU A 106 -6.17 -2.06 -3.53
CA GLU A 106 -5.19 -1.05 -3.92
C GLU A 106 -5.24 -0.75 -5.41
N SER A 107 -5.08 0.52 -5.76
CA SER A 107 -5.11 0.97 -7.16
C SER A 107 -4.28 2.24 -7.36
N LEU A 108 -3.63 2.34 -8.51
CA LEU A 108 -3.26 3.64 -9.07
C LEU A 108 -4.40 4.13 -9.96
N ASN A 109 -5.03 5.23 -9.56
CA ASN A 109 -6.31 5.66 -10.11
C ASN A 109 -6.14 6.41 -11.43
N SER A 110 -7.10 6.16 -12.32
CA SER A 110 -7.33 6.92 -13.54
C SER A 110 -8.81 7.30 -13.63
N GLY A 111 -9.11 8.39 -14.33
CA GLY A 111 -10.48 8.84 -14.56
C GLY A 111 -11.11 8.23 -15.83
N PRO A 112 -12.39 8.49 -16.07
CA PRO A 112 -13.11 8.03 -17.28
C PRO A 112 -12.48 8.53 -18.59
N ALA A 113 -11.80 9.68 -18.55
CA ALA A 113 -11.09 10.27 -19.69
C ALA A 113 -9.61 9.82 -19.76
N GLY A 114 -9.24 8.76 -19.06
CA GLY A 114 -7.87 8.31 -18.90
C GLY A 114 -7.21 8.96 -17.70
N ARG A 115 -5.93 9.28 -17.83
CA ARG A 115 -5.09 9.63 -16.69
C ARG A 115 -5.53 10.90 -15.96
N LEU A 116 -5.49 10.88 -14.63
CA LEU A 116 -5.71 12.08 -13.81
C LEU A 116 -4.58 13.11 -14.02
N PRO A 117 -4.82 14.42 -13.77
CA PRO A 117 -3.77 15.44 -13.82
C PRO A 117 -2.67 15.26 -12.76
N TRP A 118 -2.94 14.50 -11.69
CA TRP A 118 -2.00 14.06 -10.66
C TRP A 118 -1.84 12.53 -10.68
N ALA A 119 -0.86 12.02 -9.93
CA ALA A 119 -0.77 10.60 -9.61
C ALA A 119 -1.56 10.34 -8.32
N GLU A 120 -2.41 9.32 -8.31
CA GLU A 120 -3.29 9.02 -7.18
C GLU A 120 -3.21 7.53 -6.86
N LEU A 121 -2.77 7.22 -5.64
CA LEU A 121 -2.78 5.88 -5.07
C LEU A 121 -3.91 5.80 -4.06
N ALA A 122 -4.79 4.81 -4.21
CA ALA A 122 -5.79 4.48 -3.20
C ALA A 122 -5.45 3.15 -2.55
N ARG A 123 -5.57 3.10 -1.23
CA ARG A 123 -5.46 1.87 -0.42
C ARG A 123 -6.66 1.84 0.51
N ARG A 124 -7.47 0.77 0.45
CA ARG A 124 -8.70 0.61 1.24
C ARG A 124 -8.63 -0.69 2.01
N ILE A 125 -8.77 -0.59 3.34
CA ILE A 125 -8.82 -1.74 4.24
C ILE A 125 -10.27 -1.97 4.66
N GLU A 126 -10.72 -3.22 4.61
CA GLU A 126 -12.02 -3.66 5.10
C GLU A 126 -11.86 -4.90 5.96
N CYS A 127 -12.38 -4.89 7.18
CA CYS A 127 -12.53 -6.13 7.94
C CYS A 127 -13.67 -6.96 7.31
N VAL A 128 -13.35 -8.18 6.91
CA VAL A 128 -14.29 -9.11 6.26
C VAL A 128 -14.91 -10.04 7.30
N GLU A 129 -14.13 -10.44 8.30
CA GLU A 129 -14.54 -11.34 9.37
C GLU A 129 -13.73 -11.05 10.64
N GLY A 130 -14.36 -11.14 11.80
CA GLY A 130 -13.69 -11.01 13.10
C GLY A 130 -13.14 -9.61 13.37
N ALA A 131 -11.92 -9.55 13.88
CA ALA A 131 -11.17 -8.31 14.10
C ALA A 131 -9.71 -8.52 13.68
N VAL A 132 -9.10 -7.48 13.09
CA VAL A 132 -7.68 -7.50 12.71
C VAL A 132 -7.11 -6.12 13.03
N ASP A 133 -6.07 -6.09 13.87
CA ASP A 133 -5.31 -4.88 14.17
C ASP A 133 -4.20 -4.71 13.13
N PHE A 134 -3.99 -3.45 12.71
CA PHE A 134 -3.02 -3.09 11.69
C PHE A 134 -2.01 -2.08 12.23
N GLU A 135 -0.76 -2.25 11.83
CA GLU A 135 0.26 -1.22 11.87
C GLU A 135 0.28 -0.46 10.55
N LEU A 136 0.25 0.87 10.65
CA LEU A 136 0.31 1.79 9.54
C LEU A 136 1.58 2.63 9.68
N ALA A 137 2.53 2.45 8.76
CA ALA A 137 3.77 3.21 8.78
C ALA A 137 4.06 3.79 7.40
N ILE A 138 4.47 5.05 7.36
CA ILE A 138 4.90 5.73 6.15
C ILE A 138 6.23 6.43 6.40
N ASP A 139 7.19 6.12 5.55
CA ASP A 139 8.49 6.78 5.48
C ASP A 139 8.72 7.16 4.01
N PHE A 140 8.95 8.44 3.72
CA PHE A 140 9.23 8.88 2.35
C PHE A 140 10.71 8.77 2.00
N GLY A 141 11.53 8.19 2.88
CA GLY A 141 12.96 8.00 2.70
C GLY A 141 13.68 9.32 2.42
N THR A 142 14.67 9.26 1.53
CA THR A 142 15.51 10.41 1.18
C THR A 142 14.76 11.56 0.49
N GLN A 143 13.54 11.34 -0.03
CA GLN A 143 12.70 12.44 -0.53
C GLN A 143 12.14 13.30 0.62
N ALA A 144 11.90 12.71 1.80
CA ALA A 144 11.47 13.45 2.99
C ALA A 144 12.59 14.27 3.64
N ASP A 145 13.87 13.96 3.43
CA ASP A 145 14.99 14.72 4.00
C ASP A 145 15.05 16.19 3.51
N THR A 146 14.19 16.55 2.57
CA THR A 146 14.05 17.93 2.05
C THR A 146 12.77 18.64 2.50
N VAL A 147 11.87 17.97 3.25
CA VAL A 147 10.54 18.49 3.62
C VAL A 147 10.19 18.17 5.07
N SER A 148 9.53 19.09 5.77
CA SER A 148 8.97 18.82 7.10
C SER A 148 7.50 18.42 6.95
N PRO A 149 7.15 17.11 7.04
CA PRO A 149 5.77 16.70 6.92
C PRO A 149 4.95 17.22 8.10
N TYR A 150 3.68 17.51 7.87
CA TYR A 150 2.74 17.85 8.94
C TYR A 150 1.42 17.10 8.77
N VAL A 151 0.77 16.85 9.90
CA VAL A 151 -0.49 16.10 10.00
C VAL A 151 -1.55 17.00 10.61
N ALA A 152 -2.72 17.04 9.98
CA ALA A 152 -3.88 17.83 10.36
C ALA A 152 -5.12 16.91 10.50
N PRO A 153 -5.46 16.47 11.72
CA PRO A 153 -6.65 15.68 11.96
C PRO A 153 -7.93 16.54 11.92
N ASN A 154 -9.04 15.96 11.50
CA ASN A 154 -10.40 16.46 11.66
C ASN A 154 -11.35 15.31 12.02
N ASP A 155 -12.63 15.62 12.26
CA ASP A 155 -13.63 14.64 12.73
C ASP A 155 -13.81 13.41 11.82
N ASN A 156 -13.45 13.51 10.53
CA ASN A 156 -13.70 12.48 9.53
C ASN A 156 -12.43 11.93 8.85
N ALA A 157 -11.28 12.60 9.05
CA ALA A 157 -10.06 12.29 8.33
C ALA A 157 -8.80 12.75 9.06
N CYS A 158 -7.69 12.11 8.74
CA CYS A 158 -6.36 12.61 9.04
C CYS A 158 -5.67 13.00 7.73
N VAL A 159 -5.39 14.28 7.52
CA VAL A 159 -4.71 14.77 6.32
C VAL A 159 -3.25 14.98 6.64
N PHE A 160 -2.34 14.56 5.77
CA PHE A 160 -0.93 14.90 5.89
C PHE A 160 -0.41 15.53 4.61
N HIS A 161 0.58 16.40 4.76
CA HIS A 161 1.32 17.00 3.67
C HIS A 161 2.80 16.68 3.82
N ALA A 162 3.43 16.26 2.73
CA ALA A 162 4.88 16.08 2.62
C ALA A 162 5.35 16.68 1.29
N GLY A 163 5.76 17.95 1.33
CA GLY A 163 6.08 18.70 0.10
C GLY A 163 4.89 18.80 -0.85
N ARG A 164 5.00 18.17 -2.01
CA ARG A 164 3.93 18.13 -3.05
C ARG A 164 2.93 16.99 -2.84
N ILE A 165 3.15 16.13 -1.86
CA ILE A 165 2.29 15.00 -1.57
C ILE A 165 1.22 15.44 -0.58
N LEU A 166 -0.01 15.11 -0.93
CA LEU A 166 -1.17 15.19 -0.05
C LEU A 166 -1.64 13.76 0.18
N GLY A 167 -1.76 13.37 1.45
CA GLY A 167 -2.38 12.12 1.82
C GLY A 167 -3.56 12.36 2.76
N MET A 168 -4.54 11.46 2.68
CA MET A 168 -5.74 11.52 3.49
C MET A 168 -6.08 10.11 3.97
N PHE A 169 -6.11 9.94 5.29
CA PHE A 169 -6.62 8.74 5.94
C PHE A 169 -8.08 8.97 6.30
N LEU A 170 -8.97 8.30 5.57
CA LEU A 170 -10.39 8.24 5.89
C LEU A 170 -10.64 6.99 6.72
N HIS A 171 -11.39 7.15 7.81
CA HIS A 171 -11.80 6.02 8.63
C HIS A 171 -13.31 6.09 8.89
N GLY A 172 -13.92 4.91 9.15
CA GLY A 172 -15.28 4.85 9.67
C GLY A 172 -15.39 5.49 11.06
N LYS A 173 -16.57 5.41 11.68
CA LYS A 173 -16.76 5.93 13.05
C LYS A 173 -15.72 5.31 13.99
N ARG A 174 -14.88 6.15 14.59
CA ARG A 174 -13.87 5.75 15.58
C ARG A 174 -14.58 5.26 16.85
N PRO A 175 -14.18 4.14 17.47
CA PRO A 175 -14.44 3.94 18.88
C PRO A 175 -13.78 5.08 19.67
N ALA A 176 -14.41 5.58 20.73
CA ALA A 176 -13.76 6.59 21.57
C ALA A 176 -12.45 6.01 22.16
N ASN A 177 -11.34 6.76 22.09
CA ASN A 177 -10.04 6.55 22.76
C ASN A 177 -8.90 5.74 22.11
N THR A 178 -8.87 5.48 20.81
CA THR A 178 -7.62 4.96 20.17
C THR A 178 -6.66 6.12 19.89
N PRO A 179 -5.35 6.11 20.23
CA PRO A 179 -4.36 7.07 19.71
C PRO A 179 -3.94 6.74 18.26
N PHE A 180 -3.18 7.64 17.61
CA PHE A 180 -2.45 7.38 16.36
C PHE A 180 -1.03 6.91 16.69
#